data_AF-A0A821KPP7-F1
#
_entry.id   AF-A0A821KPP7-F1
#
_cell.length_a   1.000
_cell.length_b   1.000
_cell.length_c   1.000
_cell.angle_alpha   90.00
_cell.angle_beta   90.00
_cell.angle_gamma   90.00
#
_symmetry.space_group_name_H-M   'P 1'
#
loop_
_entity.id
_entity.type
_entity.pdbx_description
1 polymer ?
#
loop_
_entity_poly.entity_id
_entity_poly.type
_entity_poly.pdbx_seq_one_letter_code
_entity_poly.pdbx_strand_id
1 'polypeptide(L)'
;MGSDFFEQNAHEDFKNLDKLIHYVNLQQENGSGINVFYSTPSCYLYVLSKAEKKWSTKTDDFFPYASTPSVYWTGYYTSRSVLKRYERYANNILQVTRQQNGFSQSNLRNPIFDLSEAMGLAQHHDSVSGTSKQHVANYYAQRLSDGIDRAIEVINDAYGKLLSKENRTIPIPNQFLCHYSNIRACLPIEEQKQFTLTFWNSTIHPVTIYYRVPVTRQYFIYDPIGNLVSAEYLMIPDTTKNIPGRMNDNIGKEIIIRYNTDINSEKKYYTDGNERQVLERIRDYRPTWHYIPDDPISSNYYPINSRIWIRDQDRQLTILTDRSQGGGSICDGSIEIMVHRRILHDDSMGVKEALNETAYDKGLVVSGKHILLFDRPSDSARLHRTGAQQLFMHPLATYSLPNTSSYTNYSDMFRQSWSALSDAMPLNVHLLTFDQLAP
;
A
#
# COMPACT_ATOMS: atom_id res chain seq x y z
N MET A 1 -28.41 16.83 -9.20
CA MET A 1 -29.28 15.96 -8.41
C MET A 1 -28.42 14.94 -7.74
N GLY A 2 -28.37 14.96 -6.42
CA GLY A 2 -27.42 14.16 -5.64
C GLY A 2 -26.46 15.01 -4.83
N SER A 3 -26.02 14.41 -3.72
CA SER A 3 -25.00 14.83 -2.77
C SER A 3 -24.74 13.61 -1.85
N ASP A 4 -23.90 13.77 -0.84
CA ASP A 4 -23.63 12.75 0.17
C ASP A 4 -24.93 12.29 0.83
N PHE A 5 -25.23 10.98 0.71
CA PHE A 5 -26.41 10.33 1.29
C PHE A 5 -27.75 11.02 0.99
N PHE A 6 -27.86 11.66 -0.18
CA PHE A 6 -28.95 12.58 -0.53
C PHE A 6 -30.32 11.91 -0.71
N GLU A 7 -30.39 10.81 -1.47
CA GLU A 7 -31.64 10.19 -1.93
C GLU A 7 -32.31 9.27 -0.87
N GLN A 8 -32.29 9.63 0.41
CA GLN A 8 -32.95 8.85 1.47
C GLN A 8 -34.49 8.89 1.35
N ASN A 9 -35.04 9.98 0.81
CA ASN A 9 -36.46 10.10 0.46
C ASN A 9 -36.63 10.40 -1.03
N ALA A 10 -36.20 9.45 -1.86
CA ALA A 10 -36.24 9.57 -3.32
C ALA A 10 -37.61 10.01 -3.87
N HIS A 11 -38.73 9.67 -3.22
CA HIS A 11 -40.05 10.09 -3.69
C HIS A 11 -40.21 11.62 -3.76
N GLU A 12 -39.69 12.34 -2.78
CA GLU A 12 -39.77 13.81 -2.75
C GLU A 12 -38.88 14.44 -3.83
N ASP A 13 -37.68 13.90 -4.00
CA ASP A 13 -36.71 14.34 -5.01
C ASP A 13 -37.26 14.13 -6.42
N PHE A 14 -37.76 12.93 -6.73
CA PHE A 14 -38.35 12.62 -8.03
C PHE A 14 -39.65 13.39 -8.29
N LYS A 15 -40.50 13.60 -7.28
CA LYS A 15 -41.73 14.40 -7.44
C LYS A 15 -41.44 15.85 -7.84
N ASN A 16 -40.41 16.46 -7.27
CA ASN A 16 -40.03 17.83 -7.62
C ASN A 16 -39.33 17.90 -8.98
N LEU A 17 -38.51 16.89 -9.33
CA LEU A 17 -37.91 16.78 -10.65
C LEU A 17 -38.94 16.57 -11.76
N ASP A 18 -39.95 15.74 -11.55
CA ASP A 18 -41.03 15.51 -12.53
C ASP A 18 -41.75 16.83 -12.85
N LYS A 19 -42.05 17.63 -11.80
CA LYS A 19 -42.64 18.96 -11.98
C LYS A 19 -41.69 19.89 -12.74
N LEU A 20 -40.41 19.91 -12.38
CA LEU A 20 -39.41 20.74 -13.05
C LEU A 20 -39.32 20.39 -14.55
N ILE A 21 -39.15 19.10 -14.87
CA ILE A 21 -39.10 18.58 -16.24
C ILE A 21 -40.37 18.99 -17.00
N HIS A 22 -41.55 18.77 -16.41
CA HIS A 22 -42.83 19.10 -17.03
C HIS A 22 -42.94 20.59 -17.35
N TYR A 23 -42.76 21.48 -16.36
CA TYR A 23 -42.97 22.91 -16.55
C TYR A 23 -41.88 23.58 -17.39
N VAL A 24 -40.62 23.10 -17.34
CA VAL A 24 -39.55 23.62 -18.21
C VAL A 24 -39.83 23.25 -19.68
N ASN A 25 -40.25 22.01 -19.94
CA ASN A 25 -40.54 21.57 -21.30
C ASN A 25 -41.80 22.23 -21.87
N LEU A 26 -42.83 22.53 -21.05
CA LEU A 26 -43.99 23.30 -21.50
C LEU A 26 -43.63 24.70 -22.04
N GLN A 27 -42.55 25.32 -21.55
CA GLN A 27 -42.11 26.64 -22.06
C GLN A 27 -41.60 26.59 -23.51
N GLN A 28 -41.41 25.40 -24.10
CA GLN A 28 -41.13 25.26 -25.53
C GLN A 28 -42.29 25.80 -26.39
N GLU A 29 -43.54 25.70 -25.91
CA GLU A 29 -44.71 26.32 -26.54
C GLU A 29 -44.60 27.86 -26.58
N ASN A 30 -43.87 28.44 -25.63
CA ASN A 30 -43.57 29.87 -25.54
C ASN A 30 -42.20 30.24 -26.15
N GLY A 31 -41.62 29.36 -26.98
CA GLY A 31 -40.38 29.62 -27.71
C GLY A 31 -39.08 29.30 -26.97
N SER A 32 -39.13 28.64 -25.80
CA SER A 32 -37.92 28.15 -25.13
C SER A 32 -37.22 27.05 -25.95
N GLY A 33 -35.90 27.15 -26.13
CA GLY A 33 -35.08 26.13 -26.79
C GLY A 33 -34.55 25.05 -25.84
N ILE A 34 -35.01 25.01 -24.58
CA ILE A 34 -34.49 24.10 -23.55
C ILE A 34 -35.37 22.86 -23.45
N ASN A 35 -34.74 21.68 -23.40
CA ASN A 35 -35.41 20.40 -23.12
C ASN A 35 -34.70 19.69 -21.96
N VAL A 36 -35.44 19.31 -20.93
CA VAL A 36 -34.94 18.62 -19.74
C VAL A 36 -35.59 17.24 -19.63
N PHE A 37 -34.81 16.25 -19.22
CA PHE A 37 -35.26 14.86 -19.03
C PHE A 37 -34.32 14.12 -18.09
N TYR A 38 -34.78 13.01 -17.51
CA TYR A 38 -33.90 12.11 -16.73
C TYR A 38 -32.83 11.49 -17.62
N SER A 39 -31.62 11.40 -17.12
CA SER A 39 -30.49 10.85 -17.86
C SER A 39 -29.51 10.16 -16.92
N THR A 40 -28.52 9.52 -17.51
CA THR A 40 -27.38 8.92 -16.82
C THR A 40 -26.08 9.47 -17.40
N PRO A 41 -24.96 9.33 -16.69
CA PRO A 41 -23.65 9.68 -17.25
C PRO A 41 -23.36 8.98 -18.59
N SER A 42 -23.81 7.72 -18.76
CA SER A 42 -23.61 6.98 -20.02
C SER A 42 -24.43 7.56 -21.17
N CYS A 43 -25.70 7.92 -20.94
CA CYS A 43 -26.53 8.57 -21.95
C CYS A 43 -25.99 9.94 -22.36
N TYR A 44 -25.51 10.73 -21.39
CA TYR A 44 -24.85 12.01 -21.66
C TYR A 44 -23.59 11.84 -22.51
N LEU A 45 -22.69 10.93 -22.11
CA LEU A 45 -21.46 10.65 -22.86
C LEU A 45 -21.75 10.08 -24.25
N TYR A 46 -22.80 9.27 -24.41
CA TYR A 46 -23.24 8.77 -25.71
C TYR A 46 -23.59 9.94 -26.65
N VAL A 47 -24.40 10.90 -26.20
CA VAL A 47 -24.75 12.06 -27.02
C VAL A 47 -23.52 12.92 -27.33
N LEU A 48 -22.64 13.17 -26.36
CA LEU A 48 -21.38 13.90 -26.60
C LEU A 48 -20.48 13.19 -27.62
N SER A 49 -20.43 11.86 -27.61
CA SER A 49 -19.64 11.08 -28.57
C SER A 49 -20.16 11.18 -30.00
N LYS A 50 -21.45 11.51 -30.18
CA LYS A 50 -22.09 11.76 -31.48
C LYS A 50 -22.01 13.22 -31.89
N ALA A 51 -21.70 14.13 -30.97
CA ALA A 51 -21.50 15.52 -31.30
C ALA A 51 -20.22 15.66 -32.14
N GLU A 52 -20.30 16.33 -33.29
CA GLU A 52 -19.16 16.65 -34.15
C GLU A 52 -18.29 17.76 -33.52
N LYS A 53 -17.76 17.51 -32.32
CA LYS A 53 -16.93 18.43 -31.53
C LYS A 53 -15.51 17.90 -31.45
N LYS A 54 -14.55 18.83 -31.45
CA LYS A 54 -13.14 18.54 -31.17
C LYS A 54 -12.87 18.77 -29.68
N TRP A 55 -12.25 17.80 -29.04
CA TRP A 55 -11.91 17.84 -27.62
C TRP A 55 -10.40 18.04 -27.43
N SER A 56 -10.00 18.77 -26.38
CA SER A 56 -8.59 18.92 -26.01
C SER A 56 -8.03 17.63 -25.41
N THR A 57 -6.74 17.37 -25.63
CA THR A 57 -6.04 16.22 -25.02
C THR A 57 -5.42 16.63 -23.68
N LYS A 58 -5.48 15.74 -22.68
CA LYS A 58 -4.81 15.84 -21.38
C LYS A 58 -4.04 14.53 -21.14
N THR A 59 -2.77 14.60 -20.74
CA THR A 59 -1.87 13.43 -20.68
C THR A 59 -1.20 13.22 -19.31
N ASP A 60 -1.20 14.24 -18.47
CA ASP A 60 -0.72 14.25 -17.09
C ASP A 60 -1.90 14.11 -16.09
N ASP A 61 -1.61 14.14 -14.79
CA ASP A 61 -2.61 13.93 -13.74
C ASP A 61 -3.26 15.23 -13.21
N PHE A 62 -4.08 15.12 -12.16
CA PHE A 62 -4.76 16.24 -11.51
C PHE A 62 -4.20 16.53 -10.11
N PHE A 63 -2.91 16.23 -9.88
CA PHE A 63 -2.26 16.48 -8.59
C PHE A 63 -1.34 17.72 -8.60
N PRO A 64 -1.16 18.36 -7.42
CA PRO A 64 -2.00 18.23 -6.23
C PRO A 64 -3.35 18.95 -6.39
N TYR A 65 -4.36 18.49 -5.67
CA TYR A 65 -5.65 19.18 -5.57
C TYR A 65 -5.58 20.29 -4.51
N ALA A 66 -6.21 21.42 -4.83
CA ALA A 66 -6.42 22.52 -3.89
C ALA A 66 -7.85 23.04 -4.03
N SER A 67 -8.56 23.20 -2.91
CA SER A 67 -9.92 23.75 -2.91
C SER A 67 -9.93 25.28 -2.96
N THR A 68 -8.87 25.92 -2.49
CA THR A 68 -8.56 27.35 -2.61
C THR A 68 -7.06 27.53 -2.80
N PRO A 69 -6.54 28.71 -3.19
CA PRO A 69 -5.11 28.92 -3.44
C PRO A 69 -4.18 28.41 -2.33
N SER A 70 -4.53 28.55 -1.05
CA SER A 70 -3.68 28.12 0.07
C SER A 70 -4.10 26.81 0.74
N VAL A 71 -5.08 26.08 0.19
CA VAL A 71 -5.64 24.88 0.83
C VAL A 71 -5.37 23.67 -0.05
N TYR A 72 -4.12 23.19 0.01
CA TYR A 72 -3.65 22.01 -0.69
C TYR A 72 -3.97 20.73 0.08
N TRP A 73 -4.55 19.77 -0.61
CA TRP A 73 -4.95 18.49 -0.04
C TRP A 73 -3.79 17.50 -0.18
N THR A 74 -2.60 17.86 0.32
CA THR A 74 -1.40 17.03 0.20
C THR A 74 -1.03 16.33 1.50
N GLY A 75 -1.64 16.74 2.61
CA GLY A 75 -1.45 16.09 3.91
C GLY A 75 -1.94 14.64 3.95
N TYR A 76 -3.02 14.31 3.24
CA TYR A 76 -3.59 12.95 3.24
C TYR A 76 -2.69 11.93 2.53
N TYR A 77 -1.69 12.38 1.76
CA TYR A 77 -0.66 11.48 1.22
C TYR A 77 0.10 10.75 2.32
N THR A 78 0.15 11.28 3.55
CA THR A 78 0.85 10.69 4.71
C THR A 78 -0.06 10.42 5.92
N SER A 79 -1.25 11.00 6.02
CA SER A 79 -2.18 10.77 7.13
C SER A 79 -2.42 9.28 7.40
N ARG A 80 -2.43 8.85 8.66
CA ARG A 80 -2.59 7.43 9.06
C ARG A 80 -1.56 6.48 8.42
N SER A 81 -0.28 6.86 8.53
CA SER A 81 0.86 6.11 7.97
C SER A 81 0.92 4.63 8.39
N VAL A 82 0.40 4.27 9.58
CA VAL A 82 0.29 2.86 9.99
C VAL A 82 -0.74 2.11 9.14
N LEU A 83 -1.94 2.68 8.94
CA LEU A 83 -3.00 2.07 8.13
C LEU A 83 -2.55 1.89 6.67
N LYS A 84 -1.88 2.90 6.09
CA LYS A 84 -1.30 2.81 4.74
C LYS A 84 -0.29 1.66 4.59
N ARG A 85 0.52 1.39 5.62
CA ARG A 85 1.41 0.24 5.62
C ARG A 85 0.68 -1.08 5.78
N TYR A 86 -0.37 -1.08 6.60
CA TYR A 86 -1.14 -2.28 6.87
C TYR A 86 -1.92 -2.72 5.63
N GLU A 87 -2.46 -1.78 4.85
CA GLU A 87 -3.00 -2.00 3.51
C GLU A 87 -1.98 -2.71 2.60
N ARG A 88 -0.75 -2.18 2.50
CA ARG A 88 0.31 -2.82 1.68
C ARG A 88 0.65 -4.23 2.14
N TYR A 89 0.73 -4.43 3.45
CA TYR A 89 1.02 -5.74 4.03
C TYR A 89 -0.11 -6.75 3.75
N ALA A 90 -1.35 -6.34 3.94
CA ALA A 90 -2.53 -7.14 3.66
C ALA A 90 -2.65 -7.49 2.17
N ASN A 91 -2.33 -6.54 1.27
CA ASN A 91 -2.30 -6.82 -0.17
C ASN A 91 -1.27 -7.90 -0.53
N ASN A 92 -0.06 -7.85 0.03
CA ASN A 92 0.94 -8.89 -0.21
C ASN A 92 0.42 -10.27 0.21
N ILE A 93 -0.18 -10.37 1.41
CA ILE A 93 -0.80 -11.62 1.89
C ILE A 93 -1.91 -12.07 0.95
N LEU A 94 -2.77 -11.16 0.47
CA LEU A 94 -3.82 -11.48 -0.48
C LEU A 94 -3.28 -12.05 -1.80
N GLN A 95 -2.20 -11.47 -2.35
CA GLN A 95 -1.60 -12.03 -3.57
C GLN A 95 -0.97 -13.40 -3.31
N VAL A 96 -0.31 -13.60 -2.15
CA VAL A 96 0.25 -14.88 -1.75
C VAL A 96 -0.85 -15.94 -1.61
N THR A 97 -1.97 -15.62 -0.97
CA THR A 97 -3.04 -16.59 -0.74
C THR A 97 -3.77 -16.97 -2.02
N ARG A 98 -3.97 -16.03 -2.94
CA ARG A 98 -4.48 -16.32 -4.29
C ARG A 98 -3.54 -17.25 -5.06
N GLN A 99 -2.24 -16.97 -5.02
CA GLN A 99 -1.22 -17.82 -5.64
C GLN A 99 -1.23 -19.23 -5.08
N GLN A 100 -1.16 -19.34 -3.75
CA GLN A 100 -1.17 -20.61 -3.04
C GLN A 100 -2.44 -21.40 -3.34
N ASN A 101 -3.61 -20.77 -3.29
CA ASN A 101 -4.89 -21.40 -3.61
C ASN A 101 -4.88 -21.99 -5.03
N GLY A 102 -4.49 -21.19 -6.03
CA GLY A 102 -4.48 -21.65 -7.41
C GLY A 102 -3.47 -22.77 -7.66
N PHE A 103 -2.26 -22.68 -7.12
CA PHE A 103 -1.23 -23.71 -7.33
C PHE A 103 -1.50 -24.99 -6.56
N SER A 104 -2.08 -24.90 -5.37
CA SER A 104 -2.48 -26.08 -4.60
C SER A 104 -3.84 -26.64 -5.03
N GLN A 105 -4.53 -26.00 -5.98
CA GLN A 105 -5.92 -26.30 -6.36
C GLN A 105 -6.81 -26.40 -5.11
N SER A 106 -6.68 -25.42 -4.22
CA SER A 106 -7.53 -25.31 -3.04
C SER A 106 -8.89 -24.77 -3.41
N ASN A 107 -9.94 -25.30 -2.78
CA ASN A 107 -11.32 -24.85 -2.97
C ASN A 107 -11.74 -23.82 -1.92
N LEU A 108 -10.78 -23.24 -1.17
CA LEU A 108 -11.02 -22.29 -0.09
C LEU A 108 -11.18 -20.86 -0.61
N ARG A 109 -12.37 -20.56 -1.15
CA ARG A 109 -12.68 -19.23 -1.70
C ARG A 109 -13.09 -18.21 -0.67
N ASN A 110 -13.90 -18.59 0.31
CA ASN A 110 -14.46 -17.65 1.29
C ASN A 110 -13.37 -16.88 2.04
N PRO A 111 -12.28 -17.52 2.53
CA PRO A 111 -11.19 -16.78 3.18
C PRO A 111 -10.50 -15.74 2.27
N ILE A 112 -10.33 -16.05 0.98
CA ILE A 112 -9.76 -15.13 -0.01
C ILE A 112 -10.72 -13.98 -0.27
N PHE A 113 -12.02 -14.27 -0.36
CA PHE A 113 -13.06 -13.27 -0.54
C PHE A 113 -13.12 -12.32 0.65
N ASP A 114 -13.06 -12.82 1.89
CA ASP A 114 -13.07 -12.01 3.11
C ASP A 114 -11.93 -10.97 3.12
N LEU A 115 -10.70 -11.42 2.80
CA LEU A 115 -9.56 -10.50 2.68
C LEU A 115 -9.67 -9.59 1.45
N SER A 116 -10.23 -10.07 0.33
CA SER A 116 -10.45 -9.25 -0.87
C SER A 116 -11.47 -8.13 -0.61
N GLU A 117 -12.54 -8.41 0.11
CA GLU A 117 -13.56 -7.43 0.52
C GLU A 117 -12.94 -6.39 1.47
N ALA A 118 -12.20 -6.83 2.49
CA ALA A 118 -11.51 -5.94 3.40
C ALA A 118 -10.50 -5.03 2.67
N MET A 119 -9.74 -5.58 1.72
CA MET A 119 -8.84 -4.82 0.86
C MET A 119 -9.60 -3.83 -0.04
N GLY A 120 -10.73 -4.22 -0.62
CA GLY A 120 -11.58 -3.34 -1.43
C GLY A 120 -12.12 -2.16 -0.61
N LEU A 121 -12.59 -2.43 0.61
CA LEU A 121 -13.02 -1.40 1.55
C LEU A 121 -11.87 -0.47 1.96
N ALA A 122 -10.66 -1.01 2.13
CA ALA A 122 -9.47 -0.23 2.45
C ALA A 122 -9.07 0.74 1.32
N GLN A 123 -9.45 0.49 0.07
CA GLN A 123 -9.20 1.42 -1.05
C GLN A 123 -10.19 2.60 -1.10
N HIS A 124 -11.20 2.64 -0.23
CA HIS A 124 -12.10 3.79 -0.13
C HIS A 124 -11.30 5.09 0.06
N HIS A 125 -11.76 6.18 -0.55
CA HIS A 125 -11.06 7.47 -0.54
C HIS A 125 -11.01 8.16 0.83
N ASP A 126 -11.70 7.63 1.86
CA ASP A 126 -11.51 7.98 3.29
C ASP A 126 -10.86 6.88 4.14
N SER A 127 -10.48 5.76 3.52
CA SER A 127 -9.80 4.67 4.21
C SER A 127 -8.28 4.82 4.09
N VAL A 128 -7.67 4.32 3.00
CA VAL A 128 -6.22 4.40 2.80
C VAL A 128 -5.70 5.85 2.74
N SER A 129 -6.53 6.82 2.36
CA SER A 129 -6.20 8.26 2.44
C SER A 129 -5.95 8.74 3.87
N GLY A 130 -6.55 8.07 4.86
CA GLY A 130 -6.50 8.42 6.26
C GLY A 130 -7.42 9.58 6.66
N THR A 131 -8.46 9.87 5.87
CA THR A 131 -9.41 10.99 6.10
C THR A 131 -10.73 10.57 6.76
N SER A 132 -10.81 9.37 7.33
CA SER A 132 -11.94 8.96 8.17
C SER A 132 -11.70 9.28 9.65
N LYS A 133 -12.78 9.27 10.44
CA LYS A 133 -12.74 9.35 11.91
C LYS A 133 -11.95 8.18 12.51
N GLN A 134 -11.41 8.36 13.72
CA GLN A 134 -10.55 7.35 14.34
C GLN A 134 -11.21 5.98 14.49
N HIS A 135 -12.47 5.92 14.92
CA HIS A 135 -13.17 4.64 15.10
C HIS A 135 -13.43 3.93 13.75
N VAL A 136 -13.61 4.68 12.66
CA VAL A 136 -13.76 4.13 11.31
C VAL A 136 -12.41 3.62 10.78
N ALA A 137 -11.32 4.34 11.04
CA ALA A 137 -9.97 3.87 10.75
C ALA A 137 -9.63 2.58 11.50
N ASN A 138 -10.03 2.48 12.79
CA ASN A 138 -9.90 1.26 13.57
C ASN A 138 -10.72 0.12 12.98
N TYR A 139 -11.93 0.40 12.49
CA TYR A 139 -12.78 -0.59 11.80
C TYR A 139 -12.11 -1.10 10.52
N TYR A 140 -11.52 -0.23 9.69
CA TYR A 140 -10.76 -0.68 8.51
C TYR A 140 -9.58 -1.58 8.89
N ALA A 141 -8.81 -1.21 9.92
CA ALA A 141 -7.73 -2.05 10.41
C ALA A 141 -8.23 -3.41 10.94
N GLN A 142 -9.35 -3.43 11.65
CA GLN A 142 -9.98 -4.67 12.11
C GLN A 142 -10.37 -5.57 10.95
N ARG A 143 -11.07 -5.04 9.92
CA ARG A 143 -11.47 -5.83 8.74
C ARG A 143 -10.27 -6.44 8.01
N LEU A 144 -9.16 -5.68 7.87
CA LEU A 144 -7.93 -6.21 7.31
C LEU A 144 -7.32 -7.32 8.18
N SER A 145 -7.36 -7.17 9.51
CA SER A 145 -6.89 -8.20 10.44
C SER A 145 -7.69 -9.49 10.32
N ASP A 146 -9.02 -9.39 10.38
CA ASP A 146 -9.92 -10.55 10.28
C ASP A 146 -9.72 -11.29 8.94
N GLY A 147 -9.54 -10.54 7.84
CA GLY A 147 -9.23 -11.11 6.53
C GLY A 147 -7.88 -11.82 6.46
N ILE A 148 -6.84 -11.26 7.09
CA ILE A 148 -5.52 -11.90 7.19
C ILE A 148 -5.61 -13.21 7.99
N ASP A 149 -6.33 -13.21 9.10
CA ASP A 149 -6.49 -14.40 9.95
C ASP A 149 -7.21 -15.53 9.21
N ARG A 150 -8.18 -15.19 8.35
CA ARG A 150 -8.84 -16.14 7.44
C ARG A 150 -7.88 -16.67 6.36
N ALA A 151 -7.05 -15.79 5.77
CA ALA A 151 -6.04 -16.17 4.79
C ALA A 151 -5.05 -17.23 5.32
N ILE A 152 -4.71 -17.16 6.61
CA ILE A 152 -4.61 -18.30 7.55
C ILE A 152 -4.73 -19.72 6.97
N GLU A 153 -5.99 -20.08 6.74
CA GLU A 153 -6.45 -21.41 6.37
C GLU A 153 -6.01 -21.81 4.97
N VAL A 154 -5.98 -20.85 4.04
CA VAL A 154 -5.56 -21.09 2.66
C VAL A 154 -4.08 -21.41 2.62
N ILE A 155 -3.26 -20.68 3.38
CA ILE A 155 -1.83 -20.94 3.52
C ILE A 155 -1.60 -22.36 4.05
N ASN A 156 -2.35 -22.76 5.09
CA ASN A 156 -2.23 -24.08 5.70
C ASN A 156 -2.65 -25.22 4.78
N ASP A 157 -3.80 -25.09 4.10
CA ASP A 157 -4.25 -26.08 3.12
C ASP A 157 -3.25 -26.21 1.95
N ALA A 158 -2.76 -25.08 1.44
CA ALA A 158 -1.81 -25.06 0.34
C ALA A 158 -0.50 -25.74 0.71
N TYR A 159 0.11 -25.42 1.85
CA TYR A 159 1.33 -26.11 2.29
C TYR A 159 1.08 -27.58 2.61
N GLY A 160 -0.09 -27.91 3.16
CA GLY A 160 -0.53 -29.29 3.36
C GLY A 160 -0.52 -30.11 2.07
N LYS A 161 -0.82 -29.49 0.92
CA LYS A 161 -0.82 -30.15 -0.40
C LYS A 161 0.53 -30.07 -1.11
N LEU A 162 1.17 -28.91 -1.12
CA LEU A 162 2.38 -28.64 -1.90
C LEU A 162 3.66 -29.20 -1.27
N LEU A 163 3.73 -29.23 0.07
CA LEU A 163 4.94 -29.62 0.81
C LEU A 163 4.87 -31.04 1.36
N SER A 164 3.73 -31.73 1.25
CA SER A 164 3.62 -33.12 1.71
C SER A 164 4.32 -34.11 0.78
N LYS A 165 4.98 -35.11 1.37
CA LYS A 165 5.43 -36.31 0.66
C LYS A 165 4.45 -37.47 0.87
N GLU A 166 4.48 -38.45 -0.03
CA GLU A 166 3.57 -39.61 0.01
C GLU A 166 3.76 -40.47 1.26
N ASN A 167 5.00 -40.57 1.75
CA ASN A 167 5.39 -41.35 2.93
C ASN A 167 5.12 -40.65 4.27
N ARG A 168 4.42 -39.51 4.31
CA ARG A 168 4.17 -38.78 5.56
C ARG A 168 3.28 -39.60 6.50
N THR A 169 3.64 -39.61 7.77
CA THR A 169 2.86 -40.24 8.86
C THR A 169 2.07 -39.22 9.70
N ILE A 170 2.40 -37.92 9.62
CA ILE A 170 1.72 -36.83 10.33
C ILE A 170 1.46 -35.66 9.36
N PRO A 171 0.44 -34.81 9.63
CA PRO A 171 0.20 -33.61 8.83
C PRO A 171 1.34 -32.59 9.00
N ILE A 172 1.53 -31.73 8.00
CA ILE A 172 2.45 -30.60 8.12
C ILE A 172 2.01 -29.70 9.29
N PRO A 173 2.93 -29.21 10.13
CA PRO A 173 2.56 -28.32 11.21
C PRO A 173 1.88 -27.04 10.70
N ASN A 174 0.82 -26.63 11.41
CA ASN A 174 0.10 -25.41 11.07
C ASN A 174 1.03 -24.20 11.12
N GLN A 175 0.93 -23.39 10.08
CA GLN A 175 1.60 -22.13 9.89
C GLN A 175 0.82 -21.01 10.59
N PHE A 176 1.56 -20.05 11.12
CA PHE A 176 1.04 -18.79 11.65
C PHE A 176 1.95 -17.61 11.27
N LEU A 177 1.43 -16.40 11.43
CA LEU A 177 2.14 -15.15 11.15
C LEU A 177 2.59 -14.47 12.45
N CYS A 178 3.76 -13.83 12.42
CA CYS A 178 4.26 -12.97 13.50
C CYS A 178 3.85 -11.51 13.23
N HIS A 179 2.64 -11.12 13.62
CA HIS A 179 2.09 -9.77 13.35
C HIS A 179 2.91 -8.63 14.00
N TYR A 180 3.60 -8.90 15.11
CA TYR A 180 4.41 -7.92 15.86
C TYR A 180 5.90 -7.89 15.47
N SER A 181 6.27 -8.52 14.36
CA SER A 181 7.67 -8.57 13.89
C SER A 181 8.26 -7.18 13.61
N ASN A 182 7.43 -6.20 13.26
CA ASN A 182 7.80 -4.80 13.07
C ASN A 182 8.29 -4.12 14.36
N ILE A 183 7.76 -4.51 15.51
CA ILE A 183 8.19 -4.06 16.84
C ILE A 183 9.14 -5.05 17.52
N ARG A 184 9.74 -5.95 16.73
CA ARG A 184 10.71 -6.96 17.19
C ARG A 184 10.15 -7.92 18.24
N ALA A 185 8.88 -8.30 18.11
CA ALA A 185 8.24 -9.29 18.97
C ALA A 185 7.58 -10.40 18.15
N CYS A 186 7.62 -11.64 18.66
CA CYS A 186 6.78 -12.72 18.17
C CYS A 186 6.54 -13.75 19.28
N LEU A 187 5.50 -13.49 20.07
CA LEU A 187 5.15 -14.27 21.27
C LEU A 187 5.14 -15.80 21.05
N PRO A 188 4.58 -16.36 19.95
CA PRO A 188 4.54 -17.81 19.77
C PRO A 188 5.91 -18.51 19.70
N ILE A 189 6.98 -17.81 19.32
CA ILE A 189 8.33 -18.41 19.18
C ILE A 189 9.30 -18.01 20.29
N GLU A 190 8.98 -16.99 21.09
CA GLU A 190 9.91 -16.44 22.10
C GLU A 190 10.33 -17.47 23.16
N GLU A 191 9.46 -18.42 23.48
CA GLU A 191 9.74 -19.48 24.46
C GLU A 191 10.19 -20.80 23.81
N GLN A 192 10.15 -20.90 22.49
CA GLN A 192 10.32 -22.15 21.78
C GLN A 192 11.79 -22.47 21.53
N LYS A 193 12.18 -23.74 21.76
CA LYS A 193 13.55 -24.21 21.50
C LYS A 193 13.83 -24.43 20.02
N GLN A 194 12.79 -24.70 19.24
CA GLN A 194 12.85 -24.91 17.80
C GLN A 194 11.57 -24.39 17.15
N PHE A 195 11.70 -23.87 15.95
CA PHE A 195 10.59 -23.50 15.08
C PHE A 195 11.06 -23.56 13.63
N THR A 196 10.13 -23.69 12.70
CA THR A 196 10.40 -23.70 11.27
C THR A 196 9.96 -22.37 10.66
N LEU A 197 10.77 -21.85 9.74
CA LEU A 197 10.44 -20.71 8.90
C LEU A 197 10.19 -21.20 7.48
N THR A 198 9.03 -20.87 6.94
CA THR A 198 8.69 -21.13 5.54
C THR A 198 8.53 -19.80 4.83
N PHE A 199 9.24 -19.61 3.71
CA PHE A 199 9.16 -18.40 2.91
C PHE A 199 8.40 -18.68 1.61
N TRP A 200 7.38 -17.87 1.33
CA TRP A 200 6.73 -17.83 0.02
C TRP A 200 7.20 -16.61 -0.75
N ASN A 201 7.93 -16.84 -1.85
CA ASN A 201 8.25 -15.78 -2.81
C ASN A 201 7.12 -15.67 -3.83
N SER A 202 6.33 -14.60 -3.74
CA SER A 202 5.22 -14.34 -4.69
C SER A 202 5.68 -13.72 -6.00
N THR A 203 6.98 -13.44 -6.15
CA THR A 203 7.55 -12.89 -7.38
C THR A 203 8.02 -13.99 -8.33
N ILE A 204 8.07 -13.68 -9.62
CA ILE A 204 8.53 -14.59 -10.69
C ILE A 204 10.05 -14.55 -10.90
N HIS A 205 10.78 -13.93 -9.96
CA HIS A 205 12.22 -13.78 -9.97
C HIS A 205 12.80 -14.33 -8.66
N PRO A 206 14.00 -14.91 -8.66
CA PRO A 206 14.67 -15.26 -7.42
C PRO A 206 14.96 -14.00 -6.59
N VAL A 207 14.72 -14.08 -5.28
CA VAL A 207 14.96 -12.97 -4.34
C VAL A 207 15.83 -13.45 -3.20
N THR A 208 16.89 -12.70 -2.92
CA THR A 208 17.72 -12.87 -1.72
C THR A 208 17.38 -11.75 -0.74
N ILE A 209 17.02 -12.12 0.49
CA ILE A 209 16.66 -11.17 1.54
C ILE A 209 17.44 -11.43 2.82
N TYR A 210 17.68 -10.36 3.57
CA TYR A 210 18.00 -10.46 4.99
C TYR A 210 16.70 -10.43 5.79
N TYR A 211 16.34 -11.56 6.38
CA TYR A 211 15.16 -11.67 7.23
C TYR A 211 15.55 -11.56 8.71
N ARG A 212 14.83 -10.71 9.46
CA ARG A 212 15.09 -10.49 10.89
C ARG A 212 14.01 -11.17 11.71
N VAL A 213 14.41 -12.13 12.53
CA VAL A 213 13.54 -12.86 13.45
C VAL A 213 13.76 -12.33 14.86
N PRO A 214 12.72 -11.90 15.58
CA PRO A 214 12.86 -11.58 16.99
C PRO A 214 13.06 -12.88 17.79
N VAL A 215 14.16 -12.96 18.54
CA VAL A 215 14.55 -14.15 19.29
C VAL A 215 15.03 -13.78 20.69
N THR A 216 14.77 -14.65 21.67
CA THR A 216 15.18 -14.48 23.08
C THR A 216 16.51 -15.18 23.41
N ARG A 217 16.99 -16.02 22.49
CA ARG A 217 18.19 -16.84 22.62
C ARG A 217 18.89 -17.00 21.28
N GLN A 218 20.09 -17.56 21.29
CA GLN A 218 20.80 -17.93 20.07
C GLN A 218 20.25 -19.23 19.49
N TYR A 219 20.13 -19.27 18.17
CA TYR A 219 19.68 -20.42 17.37
C TYR A 219 20.73 -20.79 16.33
N PHE A 220 20.86 -22.08 16.06
CA PHE A 220 21.53 -22.55 14.84
C PHE A 220 20.49 -22.56 13.72
N ILE A 221 20.79 -21.85 12.63
CA ILE A 221 19.90 -21.75 11.47
C ILE A 221 20.38 -22.76 10.43
N TYR A 222 19.49 -23.63 9.99
CA TYR A 222 19.78 -24.62 8.96
C TYR A 222 19.00 -24.30 7.68
N ASP A 223 19.65 -24.46 6.53
CA ASP A 223 19.03 -24.33 5.22
C ASP A 223 18.16 -25.57 4.89
N PRO A 224 17.38 -25.54 3.79
CA PRO A 224 16.54 -26.67 3.35
C PRO A 224 17.26 -27.99 3.06
N ILE A 225 18.59 -28.03 3.05
CA ILE A 225 19.41 -29.22 2.81
C ILE A 225 20.14 -29.65 4.10
N GLY A 226 20.05 -28.85 5.16
CA GLY A 226 20.64 -29.12 6.48
C GLY A 226 22.00 -28.47 6.70
N ASN A 227 22.44 -27.55 5.83
CA ASN A 227 23.67 -26.80 6.04
C ASN A 227 23.45 -25.65 7.01
N LEU A 228 24.46 -25.35 7.82
CA LEU A 228 24.41 -24.21 8.73
C LEU A 228 24.48 -22.89 7.95
N VAL A 229 23.51 -22.01 8.19
CA VAL A 229 23.46 -20.65 7.62
C VAL A 229 24.07 -19.67 8.61
N SER A 230 24.94 -18.79 8.13
CA SER A 230 25.51 -17.71 8.95
C SER A 230 24.40 -16.75 9.39
N ALA A 231 24.37 -16.45 10.68
CA ALA A 231 23.40 -15.54 11.29
C ALA A 231 24.11 -14.48 12.12
N GLU A 232 23.64 -13.24 12.04
CA GLU A 232 24.12 -12.14 12.86
C GLU A 232 23.09 -11.81 13.95
N TYR A 233 23.57 -11.63 15.18
CA TYR A 233 22.75 -11.25 16.32
C TYR A 233 22.87 -9.76 16.58
N LEU A 234 21.83 -9.03 16.18
CA LEU A 234 21.72 -7.60 16.45
C LEU A 234 20.91 -7.41 17.73
N MET A 235 21.55 -6.87 18.77
CA MET A 235 20.81 -6.39 19.94
C MET A 235 19.93 -5.21 19.52
N ILE A 236 18.69 -5.17 20.02
CA ILE A 236 17.80 -4.02 19.82
C ILE A 236 18.51 -2.81 20.47
N PRO A 237 18.86 -1.76 19.71
CA PRO A 237 19.53 -0.60 20.27
C PRO A 237 18.68 0.03 21.38
N ASP A 238 19.31 0.50 22.46
CA ASP A 238 18.57 1.13 23.55
C ASP A 238 17.83 2.39 23.09
N THR A 239 18.32 3.06 22.05
CA THR A 239 17.61 4.15 21.36
C THR A 239 16.28 3.71 20.76
N THR A 240 16.18 2.46 20.27
CA THR A 240 14.94 1.86 19.74
C THR A 240 14.00 1.45 20.87
N LYS A 241 14.54 0.91 21.97
CA LYS A 241 13.74 0.56 23.18
C LYS A 241 13.20 1.81 23.88
N ASN A 242 13.96 2.89 23.84
CA ASN A 242 13.67 4.14 24.52
C ASN A 242 13.12 5.22 23.57
N ILE A 243 12.61 4.87 22.36
CA ILE A 243 12.02 5.86 21.43
C ILE A 243 10.97 6.67 22.19
N PRO A 244 11.21 7.96 22.50
CA PRO A 244 10.29 8.73 23.31
C PRO A 244 9.05 9.09 22.50
N GLY A 245 7.88 8.80 23.05
CA GLY A 245 6.60 9.36 22.64
C GLY A 245 6.45 10.81 23.09
N ARG A 246 7.25 11.68 22.48
CA ARG A 246 7.05 13.12 22.16
C ARG A 246 6.45 14.02 23.26
N MET A 247 7.24 14.99 23.74
CA MET A 247 6.79 16.06 24.64
C MET A 247 5.47 16.67 24.14
N ASN A 248 4.49 16.78 25.05
CA ASN A 248 3.23 17.44 24.78
C ASN A 248 3.42 18.96 24.92
N ASP A 249 3.91 19.59 23.86
CA ASP A 249 4.05 21.04 23.77
C ASP A 249 2.82 21.72 23.13
N ASN A 250 1.72 20.97 22.93
CA ASN A 250 0.50 21.44 22.27
C ASN A 250 0.74 22.04 20.87
N ILE A 251 1.79 21.59 20.17
CA ILE A 251 2.08 22.00 18.79
C ILE A 251 1.94 20.78 17.86
N GLY A 252 1.11 20.92 16.82
CA GLY A 252 1.01 19.94 15.73
C GLY A 252 2.34 19.81 14.99
N LYS A 253 2.75 18.59 14.68
CA LYS A 253 4.03 18.30 14.03
C LYS A 253 3.88 17.33 12.88
N GLU A 254 4.58 17.66 11.81
CA GLU A 254 4.73 16.83 10.62
C GLU A 254 6.20 16.50 10.47
N ILE A 255 6.51 15.21 10.46
CA ILE A 255 7.88 14.72 10.48
C ILE A 255 8.25 14.32 9.07
N ILE A 256 9.33 14.92 8.56
CA ILE A 256 9.90 14.62 7.25
C ILE A 256 11.27 13.96 7.40
N ILE A 257 11.64 13.17 6.41
CA ILE A 257 13.02 12.80 6.15
C ILE A 257 13.43 13.53 4.87
N ARG A 258 14.53 14.28 4.93
CA ARG A 258 15.09 14.99 3.78
C ARG A 258 16.44 14.37 3.40
N TYR A 259 16.59 14.00 2.14
CA TYR A 259 17.81 13.49 1.53
C TYR A 259 18.42 14.62 0.70
N ASN A 260 19.61 15.08 1.07
CA ASN A 260 20.31 16.16 0.38
C ASN A 260 21.50 15.61 -0.40
N THR A 261 21.68 16.09 -1.62
CA THR A 261 22.77 15.77 -2.54
C THR A 261 23.21 17.03 -3.28
N ASP A 262 24.29 16.93 -4.03
CA ASP A 262 24.79 17.93 -4.98
C ASP A 262 24.30 17.68 -6.41
N ILE A 263 23.25 16.86 -6.60
CA ILE A 263 22.62 16.62 -7.91
C ILE A 263 21.95 17.91 -8.39
N ASN A 264 22.33 18.39 -9.57
CA ASN A 264 21.66 19.53 -10.19
C ASN A 264 20.35 19.08 -10.87
N SER A 265 19.26 19.10 -10.11
CA SER A 265 17.96 18.60 -10.57
C SER A 265 17.13 19.64 -11.35
N GLU A 266 17.56 20.89 -11.42
CA GLU A 266 16.90 21.98 -12.18
C GLU A 266 15.38 22.06 -11.95
N LYS A 267 14.95 22.08 -10.67
CA LYS A 267 13.54 22.03 -10.23
C LYS A 267 12.74 20.78 -10.58
N LYS A 268 13.33 19.80 -11.30
CA LYS A 268 12.65 18.59 -11.75
C LYS A 268 12.82 17.45 -10.76
N TYR A 269 11.73 16.73 -10.55
CA TYR A 269 11.71 15.48 -9.80
C TYR A 269 10.61 14.59 -10.37
N TYR A 270 10.62 13.32 -10.00
CA TYR A 270 9.77 12.32 -10.63
C TYR A 270 9.07 11.50 -9.56
N THR A 271 7.75 11.35 -9.68
CA THR A 271 6.95 10.52 -8.77
C THR A 271 6.14 9.49 -9.54
N ASP A 272 5.83 8.37 -8.89
CA ASP A 272 5.01 7.33 -9.48
C ASP A 272 3.51 7.66 -9.42
N GLY A 273 2.79 7.38 -10.50
CA GLY A 273 1.33 7.33 -10.56
C GLY A 273 0.86 5.91 -10.25
N ASN A 274 0.42 5.70 -9.01
CA ASN A 274 -0.06 4.40 -8.50
C ASN A 274 0.89 3.24 -8.85
N GLU A 275 2.19 3.41 -8.60
CA GLU A 275 3.27 2.44 -8.81
C GLU A 275 3.58 2.07 -10.28
N ARG A 276 2.85 2.66 -11.23
CA ARG A 276 2.93 2.34 -12.65
C ARG A 276 3.74 3.39 -13.40
N GLN A 277 3.04 4.34 -14.02
CA GLN A 277 3.64 5.40 -14.81
C GLN A 277 4.43 6.32 -13.88
N VAL A 278 5.45 6.95 -14.44
CA VAL A 278 6.22 7.96 -13.74
C VAL A 278 5.88 9.29 -14.38
N LEU A 279 5.63 10.28 -13.54
CA LEU A 279 5.28 11.63 -13.95
C LEU A 279 6.43 12.57 -13.57
N GLU A 280 6.85 13.39 -14.54
CA GLU A 280 7.77 14.49 -14.28
C GLU A 280 7.01 15.61 -13.56
N ARG A 281 7.60 16.09 -12.47
CA ARG A 281 7.12 17.18 -11.63
C ARG A 281 8.13 18.31 -11.72
N ILE A 282 7.63 19.53 -11.89
CA ILE A 282 8.45 20.74 -11.92
C ILE A 282 8.00 21.60 -10.74
N ARG A 283 8.94 21.90 -9.83
CA ARG A 283 8.67 22.75 -8.67
C ARG A 283 8.10 24.10 -9.13
N ASP A 284 7.00 24.51 -8.50
CA ASP A 284 6.28 25.77 -8.77
C ASP A 284 5.72 25.92 -10.20
N TYR A 285 5.34 24.80 -10.84
CA TYR A 285 4.82 24.82 -12.21
C TYR A 285 3.60 23.92 -12.41
N ARG A 286 2.70 24.34 -13.29
CA ARG A 286 1.54 23.56 -13.76
C ARG A 286 1.43 23.64 -15.28
N PRO A 287 1.22 22.52 -15.99
CA PRO A 287 1.21 22.52 -17.45
C PRO A 287 -0.07 23.11 -18.07
N THR A 288 -1.19 23.08 -17.34
CA THR A 288 -2.51 23.40 -17.89
C THR A 288 -3.05 24.78 -17.50
N TRP A 289 -2.42 25.48 -16.55
CA TRP A 289 -2.81 26.84 -16.18
C TRP A 289 -1.60 27.61 -15.65
N HIS A 290 -1.68 28.94 -15.66
CA HIS A 290 -0.67 29.79 -15.05
C HIS A 290 -0.75 29.69 -13.53
N TYR A 291 0.25 29.06 -12.92
CA TYR A 291 0.35 28.91 -11.47
C TYR A 291 1.08 30.08 -10.84
N ILE A 292 0.49 30.66 -9.79
CA ILE A 292 1.10 31.70 -8.96
C ILE A 292 1.50 31.02 -7.65
N PRO A 293 2.80 30.95 -7.30
CA PRO A 293 3.25 30.29 -6.09
C PRO A 293 2.64 30.94 -4.83
N ASP A 294 1.75 30.21 -4.17
CA ASP A 294 0.98 30.63 -3.00
C ASP A 294 1.37 29.85 -1.74
N ASP A 295 1.66 28.56 -1.89
CA ASP A 295 2.31 27.71 -0.87
C ASP A 295 3.48 26.95 -1.52
N PRO A 296 4.74 27.36 -1.30
CA PRO A 296 5.89 26.76 -1.98
C PRO A 296 6.22 25.34 -1.50
N ILE A 297 5.63 24.89 -0.40
CA ILE A 297 5.86 23.54 0.14
C ILE A 297 4.69 22.64 -0.27
N SER A 298 3.49 22.94 0.22
CA SER A 298 2.35 22.02 0.08
C SER A 298 1.93 21.83 -1.37
N SER A 299 2.11 22.84 -2.23
CA SER A 299 1.82 22.75 -3.67
C SER A 299 2.82 21.88 -4.44
N ASN A 300 3.97 21.55 -3.84
CA ASN A 300 5.02 20.74 -4.43
C ASN A 300 5.14 19.35 -3.79
N TYR A 301 4.17 18.99 -2.95
CA TYR A 301 4.00 17.62 -2.48
C TYR A 301 3.13 16.82 -3.44
N TYR A 302 3.58 15.62 -3.76
CA TYR A 302 2.88 14.65 -4.60
C TYR A 302 2.76 13.32 -3.86
N PRO A 303 1.76 12.48 -4.20
CA PRO A 303 1.68 11.14 -3.65
C PRO A 303 2.82 10.29 -4.20
N ILE A 304 3.50 9.58 -3.31
CA ILE A 304 4.55 8.61 -3.60
C ILE A 304 4.02 7.27 -3.11
N ASN A 305 3.55 6.43 -4.04
CA ASN A 305 3.08 5.09 -3.67
C ASN A 305 4.23 4.10 -3.63
N SER A 306 5.30 4.36 -4.39
CA SER A 306 6.46 3.47 -4.47
C SER A 306 7.82 4.11 -4.63
N ARG A 307 7.92 5.20 -5.39
CA ARG A 307 9.23 5.77 -5.71
C ARG A 307 9.17 7.23 -6.08
N ILE A 308 10.19 7.95 -5.63
CA ILE A 308 10.49 9.33 -6.01
C ILE A 308 11.97 9.43 -6.39
N TRP A 309 12.32 10.26 -7.36
CA TRP A 309 13.74 10.53 -7.65
C TRP A 309 14.01 11.93 -8.19
N ILE A 310 15.28 12.30 -8.08
CA ILE A 310 15.92 13.44 -8.73
C ILE A 310 17.12 12.94 -9.53
N ARG A 311 17.49 13.65 -10.60
CA ARG A 311 18.66 13.31 -11.41
C ARG A 311 19.26 14.53 -12.07
N ASP A 312 20.55 14.43 -12.40
CA ASP A 312 21.25 15.28 -13.36
C ASP A 312 21.62 14.45 -14.59
N GLN A 313 22.63 14.86 -15.36
CA GLN A 313 23.08 14.14 -16.56
C GLN A 313 23.68 12.76 -16.23
N ASP A 314 24.36 12.63 -15.10
CA ASP A 314 25.21 11.47 -14.79
C ASP A 314 24.72 10.66 -13.58
N ARG A 315 23.92 11.27 -12.70
CA ARG A 315 23.58 10.74 -11.37
C ARG A 315 22.08 10.82 -11.12
N GLN A 316 21.55 9.78 -10.48
CA GLN A 316 20.17 9.70 -10.05
C GLN A 316 20.10 9.16 -8.61
N LEU A 317 19.40 9.90 -7.74
CA LEU A 317 19.00 9.42 -6.41
C LEU A 317 17.53 9.03 -6.47
N THR A 318 17.24 7.74 -6.25
CA THR A 318 15.87 7.22 -6.13
C THR A 318 15.60 6.74 -4.72
N ILE A 319 14.45 7.12 -4.16
CA ILE A 319 13.97 6.66 -2.86
C ILE A 319 12.75 5.78 -3.09
N LEU A 320 12.81 4.53 -2.59
CA LEU A 320 11.66 3.63 -2.57
C LEU A 320 10.98 3.71 -1.20
N THR A 321 9.65 3.72 -1.19
CA THR A 321 8.82 3.81 0.03
C THR A 321 8.10 2.49 0.30
N ASP A 322 7.97 2.09 1.58
CA ASP A 322 7.27 0.84 1.96
C ASP A 322 5.75 1.00 2.11
N ARG A 323 5.24 2.20 1.84
CA ARG A 323 3.83 2.61 1.91
C ARG A 323 3.62 3.90 1.12
N SER A 324 2.37 4.28 0.92
CA SER A 324 2.02 5.59 0.37
C SER A 324 2.44 6.72 1.32
N GLN A 325 3.11 7.73 0.78
CA GLN A 325 3.59 8.91 1.52
C GLN A 325 3.47 10.15 0.65
N GLY A 326 3.45 11.33 1.27
CA GLY A 326 3.62 12.61 0.58
C GLY A 326 5.09 13.02 0.53
N GLY A 327 5.55 13.50 -0.62
CA GLY A 327 6.88 14.07 -0.73
C GLY A 327 7.10 14.87 -2.01
N GLY A 328 8.25 15.49 -2.12
CA GLY A 328 8.61 16.36 -3.23
C GLY A 328 10.07 16.81 -3.18
N SER A 329 10.46 17.66 -4.13
CA SER A 329 11.79 18.30 -4.17
C SER A 329 11.63 19.81 -3.98
N ILE A 330 11.74 20.27 -2.73
CA ILE A 330 11.54 21.69 -2.36
C ILE A 330 12.76 22.56 -2.71
N CYS A 331 13.96 21.97 -2.70
CA CYS A 331 15.20 22.60 -3.17
C CYS A 331 15.90 21.67 -4.16
N ASP A 332 16.69 22.23 -5.09
CA ASP A 332 17.49 21.41 -6.01
C ASP A 332 18.48 20.53 -5.24
N GLY A 333 18.70 19.32 -5.75
CA GLY A 333 19.54 18.30 -5.10
C GLY A 333 18.89 17.64 -3.88
N SER A 334 17.63 17.97 -3.54
CA SER A 334 16.96 17.41 -2.37
C SER A 334 15.66 16.66 -2.70
N ILE A 335 15.40 15.60 -1.95
CA ILE A 335 14.09 14.94 -1.86
C ILE A 335 13.66 14.97 -0.41
N GLU A 336 12.44 15.40 -0.13
CA GLU A 336 11.82 15.20 1.17
C GLU A 336 10.56 14.36 1.09
N ILE A 337 10.40 13.51 2.10
CA ILE A 337 9.26 12.60 2.25
C ILE A 337 8.74 12.75 3.67
N MET A 338 7.47 13.06 3.80
CA MET A 338 6.78 13.12 5.08
C MET A 338 6.44 11.71 5.53
N VAL A 339 6.87 11.34 6.74
CA VAL A 339 6.80 9.97 7.25
C VAL A 339 5.73 9.77 8.30
N HIS A 340 5.38 10.84 9.03
CA HIS A 340 4.35 10.82 10.08
C HIS A 340 3.81 12.22 10.35
N ARG A 341 2.55 12.34 10.74
CA ARG A 341 1.88 13.61 11.05
C ARG A 341 1.02 13.46 12.30
N ARG A 342 1.01 14.50 13.13
CA ARG A 342 0.09 14.67 14.25
C ARG A 342 -0.36 16.13 14.27
N ILE A 343 -1.62 16.40 14.00
CA ILE A 343 -2.21 17.74 14.05
C ILE A 343 -3.20 17.81 15.21
N LEU A 344 -3.37 19.00 15.78
CA LEU A 344 -4.22 19.20 16.97
C LEU A 344 -5.53 19.90 16.65
N HIS A 345 -5.74 20.23 15.38
CA HIS A 345 -6.94 20.89 14.86
C HIS A 345 -7.48 20.13 13.67
N ASP A 346 -8.81 20.19 13.51
CA ASP A 346 -9.51 19.75 12.31
C ASP A 346 -9.30 20.76 11.18
N ASP A 347 -9.24 20.28 9.94
CA ASP A 347 -9.04 21.12 8.75
C ASP A 347 -10.35 21.67 8.18
N SER A 348 -11.48 21.44 8.87
CA SER A 348 -12.83 21.87 8.47
C SER A 348 -13.34 21.28 7.16
N MET A 349 -12.80 20.13 6.73
CA MET A 349 -13.25 19.42 5.52
C MET A 349 -14.33 18.35 5.78
N GLY A 350 -14.82 18.24 7.02
CA GLY A 350 -16.03 17.47 7.36
C GLY A 350 -15.81 16.31 8.34
N VAL A 351 -14.56 15.88 8.57
CA VAL A 351 -14.22 14.79 9.50
C VAL A 351 -14.55 15.17 10.95
N LYS A 352 -14.32 16.44 11.30
CA LYS A 352 -14.56 17.01 12.64
C LYS A 352 -13.71 16.35 13.73
N GLU A 353 -12.52 15.87 13.36
CA GLU A 353 -11.54 15.26 14.25
C GLU A 353 -10.14 15.65 13.79
N ALA A 354 -9.28 16.06 14.73
CA ALA A 354 -7.87 16.26 14.44
C ALA A 354 -7.17 14.90 14.22
N LEU A 355 -6.17 14.84 13.31
CA LEU A 355 -5.31 13.65 13.16
C LEU A 355 -4.34 13.56 14.35
N ASN A 356 -4.84 12.96 15.45
CA ASN A 356 -4.14 12.83 16.72
C ASN A 356 -4.17 11.37 17.21
N GLU A 357 -3.58 10.47 16.43
CA GLU A 357 -3.62 9.02 16.67
C GLU A 357 -2.84 8.62 17.94
N THR A 358 -3.46 7.75 18.76
CA THR A 358 -2.86 7.21 19.98
C THR A 358 -2.96 5.69 20.03
N ALA A 359 -2.04 5.06 20.76
CA ALA A 359 -2.08 3.66 21.17
C ALA A 359 -1.62 3.56 22.62
N TYR A 360 -2.37 2.85 23.46
CA TYR A 360 -2.09 2.73 24.90
C TYR A 360 -1.89 4.10 25.58
N ASP A 361 -2.78 5.05 25.26
CA ASP A 361 -2.77 6.44 25.76
C ASP A 361 -1.49 7.25 25.43
N LYS A 362 -0.67 6.75 24.49
CA LYS A 362 0.53 7.44 23.98
C LYS A 362 0.37 7.74 22.51
N GLY A 363 1.02 8.80 22.02
CA GLY A 363 1.02 9.12 20.59
C GLY A 363 1.53 7.94 19.76
N LEU A 364 0.84 7.63 18.67
CA LEU A 364 1.12 6.46 17.84
C LEU A 364 2.54 6.51 17.27
N VAL A 365 3.28 5.42 17.46
CA VAL A 365 4.65 5.24 16.94
C VAL A 365 4.58 4.54 15.58
N VAL A 366 5.28 5.10 14.59
CA VAL A 366 5.41 4.55 13.24
C VAL A 366 6.82 4.05 13.04
N SER A 367 6.95 2.83 12.52
CA SER A 367 8.19 2.26 11.97
C SER A 367 8.00 2.01 10.48
N GLY A 368 9.01 2.33 9.67
CA GLY A 368 8.96 2.18 8.22
C GLY A 368 10.35 2.06 7.60
N LYS A 369 10.39 1.73 6.31
CA LYS A 369 11.62 1.50 5.55
C LYS A 369 11.63 2.33 4.27
N HIS A 370 12.68 3.11 4.07
CA HIS A 370 13.03 3.65 2.75
C HIS A 370 14.26 2.91 2.21
N ILE A 371 14.30 2.64 0.92
CA ILE A 371 15.50 2.14 0.23
C ILE A 371 16.05 3.25 -0.65
N LEU A 372 17.31 3.61 -0.42
CA LEU A 372 18.01 4.60 -1.22
C LEU A 372 18.79 3.88 -2.32
N LEU A 373 18.59 4.30 -3.57
CA LEU A 373 19.31 3.82 -4.73
C LEU A 373 20.04 4.99 -5.37
N PHE A 374 21.36 4.88 -5.50
CA PHE A 374 22.19 5.87 -6.18
C PHE A 374 22.85 5.20 -7.39
N ASP A 375 22.53 5.68 -8.59
CA ASP A 375 22.97 5.07 -9.84
C ASP A 375 23.00 6.10 -10.99
N ARG A 376 23.41 5.68 -12.19
CA ARG A 376 23.27 6.47 -13.42
C ARG A 376 21.82 6.48 -13.91
N PRO A 377 21.34 7.57 -14.53
CA PRO A 377 20.01 7.63 -15.12
C PRO A 377 19.69 6.50 -16.12
N SER A 378 20.71 5.99 -16.84
CA SER A 378 20.58 4.88 -17.80
C SER A 378 20.22 3.53 -17.16
N ASP A 379 20.69 3.28 -15.94
CA ASP A 379 20.61 1.99 -15.27
C ASP A 379 19.53 1.95 -14.18
N SER A 380 19.17 3.12 -13.65
CA SER A 380 18.26 3.28 -12.52
C SER A 380 16.90 2.63 -12.72
N ALA A 381 16.37 2.64 -13.96
CA ALA A 381 15.07 2.07 -14.30
C ALA A 381 14.94 0.59 -13.92
N ARG A 382 16.01 -0.18 -14.10
CA ARG A 382 16.06 -1.60 -13.72
C ARG A 382 15.98 -1.72 -12.20
N LEU A 383 16.83 -1.00 -11.47
CA LEU A 383 16.96 -1.12 -10.01
C LEU A 383 15.70 -0.68 -9.27
N HIS A 384 15.12 0.47 -9.62
CA HIS A 384 13.97 0.98 -8.87
C HIS A 384 12.67 0.22 -9.19
N ARG A 385 12.56 -0.43 -10.35
CA ARG A 385 11.39 -1.26 -10.69
C ARG A 385 11.43 -2.59 -9.95
N THR A 386 12.55 -3.31 -10.03
CA THR A 386 12.70 -4.59 -9.32
C THR A 386 12.73 -4.38 -7.81
N GLY A 387 13.43 -3.35 -7.33
CA GLY A 387 13.52 -3.01 -5.90
C GLY A 387 12.16 -2.63 -5.30
N ALA A 388 11.34 -1.85 -6.01
CA ALA A 388 10.00 -1.51 -5.53
C ALA A 388 9.11 -2.76 -5.45
N GLN A 389 9.15 -3.61 -6.48
CA GLN A 389 8.40 -4.88 -6.47
C GLN A 389 8.83 -5.78 -5.31
N GLN A 390 10.14 -5.94 -5.07
CA GLN A 390 10.66 -6.73 -3.96
C GLN A 390 10.32 -6.13 -2.59
N LEU A 391 10.15 -4.81 -2.49
CA LEU A 391 9.75 -4.14 -1.26
C LEU A 391 8.28 -4.42 -0.93
N PHE A 392 7.38 -4.41 -1.92
CA PHE A 392 5.95 -4.66 -1.71
C PHE A 392 5.59 -6.14 -1.66
N MET A 393 6.09 -6.91 -2.62
CA MET A 393 5.93 -8.35 -2.72
C MET A 393 7.08 -9.06 -2.02
N HIS A 394 7.50 -8.53 -0.87
CA HIS A 394 8.53 -9.12 -0.04
C HIS A 394 8.10 -10.55 0.34
N PRO A 395 9.00 -11.55 0.28
CA PRO A 395 8.65 -12.92 0.62
C PRO A 395 7.89 -13.02 1.95
N LEU A 396 6.73 -13.69 1.92
CA LEU A 396 5.91 -13.89 3.11
C LEU A 396 6.55 -14.99 3.96
N ALA A 397 6.97 -14.63 5.17
CA ALA A 397 7.51 -15.58 6.13
C ALA A 397 6.38 -16.07 7.05
N THR A 398 6.20 -17.39 7.10
CA THR A 398 5.30 -18.06 8.04
C THR A 398 6.10 -18.94 8.98
N TYR A 399 5.56 -19.12 10.18
CA TYR A 399 6.20 -19.84 11.27
C TYR A 399 5.39 -21.08 11.59
N SER A 400 6.06 -22.16 11.98
CA SER A 400 5.39 -23.32 12.55
C SER A 400 6.22 -23.96 13.66
N LEU A 401 5.54 -24.68 14.55
CA LEU A 401 6.19 -25.44 15.61
C LEU A 401 6.30 -26.90 15.15
N PRO A 402 7.51 -27.41 14.88
CA PRO A 402 7.67 -28.76 14.35
C PRO A 402 7.28 -29.82 15.39
N ASN A 403 6.48 -30.78 14.94
CA ASN A 403 6.03 -31.94 15.73
C ASN A 403 7.09 -33.05 15.82
N THR A 404 8.25 -32.85 15.20
CA THR A 404 9.39 -33.79 15.20
C THR A 404 10.56 -33.20 15.98
N SER A 405 11.36 -34.07 16.59
CA SER A 405 12.53 -33.69 17.39
C SER A 405 13.82 -33.50 16.58
N SER A 406 13.82 -33.85 15.28
CA SER A 406 15.00 -33.78 14.41
C SER A 406 14.64 -33.29 13.02
N TYR A 407 15.57 -32.54 12.42
CA TYR A 407 15.52 -32.09 11.02
C TYR A 407 15.38 -33.27 10.06
N THR A 408 16.14 -34.36 10.24
CA THR A 408 16.11 -35.53 9.34
C THR A 408 14.71 -36.12 9.24
N ASN A 409 14.05 -36.31 10.40
CA ASN A 409 12.68 -36.81 10.45
C ASN A 409 11.71 -35.85 9.74
N TYR A 410 11.90 -34.53 9.90
CA TYR A 410 11.08 -33.53 9.22
C TYR A 410 11.30 -33.56 7.70
N SER A 411 12.56 -33.60 7.25
CA SER A 411 12.93 -33.62 5.84
C SER A 411 12.53 -34.90 5.12
N ASP A 412 12.43 -36.03 5.83
CA ASP A 412 11.97 -37.29 5.26
C ASP A 412 10.46 -37.28 4.95
N MET A 413 9.69 -36.53 5.73
CA MET A 413 8.22 -36.47 5.65
C MET A 413 7.70 -35.31 4.79
N PHE A 414 8.46 -34.22 4.69
CA PHE A 414 8.03 -33.00 4.00
C PHE A 414 9.06 -32.52 2.98
N ARG A 415 8.58 -31.95 1.88
CA ARG A 415 9.42 -31.24 0.90
C ARG A 415 9.86 -29.92 1.52
N GLN A 416 11.16 -29.63 1.44
CA GLN A 416 11.74 -28.42 2.01
C GLN A 416 11.69 -27.22 1.04
N SER A 417 11.41 -27.47 -0.24
CA SER A 417 11.28 -26.46 -1.27
C SER A 417 10.23 -26.86 -2.30
N TRP A 418 9.53 -25.87 -2.84
CA TRP A 418 8.60 -26.02 -3.95
C TRP A 418 8.65 -24.76 -4.82
N SER A 419 8.53 -24.92 -6.13
CA SER A 419 8.45 -23.81 -7.08
C SER A 419 7.46 -24.14 -8.19
N ALA A 420 6.63 -23.17 -8.56
CA ALA A 420 5.78 -23.26 -9.75
C ALA A 420 6.58 -23.06 -11.06
N LEU A 421 7.75 -22.42 -10.95
CA LEU A 421 8.60 -22.05 -12.07
C LEU A 421 9.86 -22.91 -12.09
N SER A 422 10.24 -23.37 -13.28
CA SER A 422 11.54 -24.02 -13.50
C SER A 422 12.66 -23.02 -13.76
N ASP A 423 12.33 -21.80 -14.21
CA ASP A 423 13.30 -20.73 -14.50
C ASP A 423 12.66 -19.35 -14.24
N ALA A 424 13.51 -18.32 -14.09
CA ALA A 424 13.08 -16.95 -13.92
C ALA A 424 12.48 -16.37 -15.22
N MET A 425 11.45 -15.54 -15.08
CA MET A 425 10.85 -14.83 -16.21
C MET A 425 11.68 -13.59 -16.59
N PRO A 426 11.42 -12.93 -17.74
CA PRO A 426 12.08 -11.67 -18.09
C PRO A 426 11.85 -10.57 -17.04
N LEU A 427 12.89 -9.79 -16.72
CA LEU A 427 12.87 -8.77 -15.65
C LEU A 427 11.80 -7.67 -15.83
N ASN A 428 11.35 -7.45 -17.06
CA ASN A 428 10.30 -6.48 -17.39
C ASN A 428 8.87 -7.05 -17.26
N VAL A 429 8.74 -8.31 -16.85
CA VAL A 429 7.45 -8.98 -16.60
C VAL A 429 7.24 -9.13 -15.09
N HIS A 430 5.99 -8.93 -14.66
CA HIS A 430 5.56 -9.18 -13.30
C HIS A 430 4.18 -9.84 -13.29
N LEU A 431 4.05 -10.92 -12.52
CA LEU A 431 2.77 -11.57 -12.25
C LEU A 431 2.04 -10.81 -11.13
N LEU A 432 1.19 -9.87 -11.52
CA LEU A 432 0.42 -9.05 -10.57
C LEU A 432 -0.67 -9.84 -9.85
N THR A 433 -1.35 -10.73 -10.57
CA THR A 433 -2.45 -11.53 -10.04
C THR A 433 -2.40 -12.92 -10.66
N PHE A 434 -2.51 -13.95 -9.82
CA PHE A 434 -2.83 -15.31 -10.22
C PHE A 434 -3.86 -15.82 -9.23
N ASP A 435 -5.05 -16.11 -9.73
CA ASP A 435 -6.22 -16.44 -8.90
C ASP A 435 -7.07 -17.50 -9.60
N GLN A 436 -7.75 -18.34 -8.81
CA GLN A 436 -8.63 -19.39 -9.32
C GLN A 436 -10.08 -18.90 -9.35
N LEU A 437 -10.61 -18.69 -10.56
CA LEU A 437 -11.96 -18.12 -10.76
C LEU A 437 -13.09 -19.15 -10.68
N ALA A 438 -12.86 -20.37 -11.18
CA ALA A 438 -13.82 -21.49 -11.21
C ALA A 438 -13.09 -22.83 -10.92
N PRO A 439 -13.80 -23.89 -10.47
CA PRO A 439 -13.21 -25.22 -10.37
C PRO A 439 -12.74 -25.74 -11.74
#